data_AF-A0A178E731-F1
#
_entry.id   AF-A0A178E731-F1
#
_cell.length_a   1.000
_cell.length_b   1.000
_cell.length_c   1.000
_cell.angle_alpha   90.00
_cell.angle_beta   90.00
_cell.angle_gamma   90.00
#
_symmetry.space_group_name_H-M   'P 1'
#
loop_
_entity.id
_entity.type
_entity.pdbx_description
1 polymer ?
#
loop_
_entity_poly.entity_id
_entity_poly.type
_entity_poly.pdbx_seq_one_letter_code
_entity_poly.pdbx_strand_id
1 'polypeptide(L)'
;MASSKDIKQNTIYHAEGSVSRMLKECAEHEDTYCACGLLYHKTSIITRRATGHQETRHARLKQAFEITTPSAYTALFASLTEVHQRLTELQSDMRRFLLPGPKTDEQYEAYQFPSRYQALCAEYAAVRKFFHKVKKEARWLSARNDGFVERDLAPGWKEAWATLLAGKPEGEYAPDIMAVEFYMLRQWVLCLPEVQRAVATGPREVDNIILNMLRLEDGDGFEDNEENGSEDGDDDVDMDEDSQDGDGDVDMTEGSHDGRPRPPRAIQLR
;
A
#
# COMPACT_ATOMS: atom_id res chain seq x y z
N MET A 1 23.72 -37.20 -10.67
CA MET A 1 23.73 -35.85 -11.28
C MET A 1 22.36 -35.64 -11.90
N ALA A 2 21.64 -34.57 -11.53
CA ALA A 2 20.38 -34.25 -12.19
C ALA A 2 20.64 -33.91 -13.67
N SER A 3 19.73 -34.31 -14.56
CA SER A 3 19.85 -33.93 -15.98
C SER A 3 19.69 -32.41 -16.11
N SER A 4 20.36 -31.80 -17.09
CA SER A 4 20.16 -30.38 -17.44
C SER A 4 18.66 -30.04 -17.64
N LYS A 5 17.87 -31.02 -18.11
CA LYS A 5 16.41 -30.91 -18.26
C LYS A 5 15.69 -30.82 -16.92
N ASP A 6 16.08 -31.63 -15.94
CA ASP A 6 15.47 -31.65 -14.60
C ASP A 6 15.72 -30.31 -13.89
N ILE A 7 16.91 -29.74 -14.07
CA ILE A 7 17.27 -28.42 -13.52
C ILE A 7 16.40 -27.34 -14.15
N LYS A 8 16.28 -27.31 -15.49
CA LYS A 8 15.43 -26.32 -16.20
C LYS A 8 13.96 -26.43 -15.78
N GLN A 9 13.44 -27.65 -15.63
CA GLN A 9 12.06 -27.89 -15.22
C GLN A 9 11.80 -27.43 -13.77
N ASN A 10 12.71 -27.75 -12.84
CA ASN A 10 12.61 -27.28 -11.45
C ASN A 10 12.66 -25.74 -11.36
N THR A 11 13.51 -25.08 -12.15
CA THR A 11 13.56 -23.60 -12.20
C THR A 11 12.22 -23.00 -12.61
N ILE A 12 11.56 -23.55 -13.63
CA ILE A 12 10.23 -23.08 -14.07
C ILE A 12 9.19 -23.32 -12.97
N TYR A 13 9.25 -24.46 -12.27
CA TYR A 13 8.33 -24.75 -11.17
C TYR A 13 8.47 -23.76 -10.00
N HIS A 14 9.71 -23.47 -9.57
CA HIS A 14 9.96 -22.48 -8.52
C HIS A 14 9.48 -21.08 -8.92
N ALA A 15 9.73 -20.69 -10.16
CA ALA A 15 9.30 -19.40 -10.64
C ALA A 15 7.77 -19.30 -10.74
N GLU A 16 7.03 -20.40 -10.95
CA GLU A 16 5.55 -20.37 -10.96
C GLU A 16 5.00 -19.97 -9.59
N GLY A 17 5.63 -20.48 -8.52
CA GLY A 17 5.33 -20.08 -7.15
C GLY A 17 5.58 -18.59 -6.91
N SER A 18 6.71 -18.07 -7.40
CA SER A 18 7.03 -16.63 -7.31
C SER A 18 6.05 -15.76 -8.08
N VAL A 19 5.70 -16.13 -9.33
CA VAL A 19 4.70 -15.40 -10.13
C VAL A 19 3.34 -15.40 -9.45
N SER A 20 2.93 -16.53 -8.87
CA SER A 20 1.67 -16.63 -8.14
C SER A 20 1.64 -15.70 -6.91
N ARG A 21 2.78 -15.57 -6.21
CA ARG A 21 2.92 -14.61 -5.11
C ARG A 21 2.84 -13.16 -5.60
N MET A 22 3.57 -12.81 -6.65
CA MET A 22 3.55 -11.46 -7.22
C MET A 22 2.15 -11.05 -7.69
N LEU A 23 1.39 -11.96 -8.30
CA LEU A 23 -0.01 -11.72 -8.67
C LEU A 23 -0.90 -11.43 -7.46
N LYS A 24 -0.71 -12.16 -6.35
CA LYS A 24 -1.43 -11.90 -5.10
C LYS A 24 -1.08 -10.53 -4.53
N GLU A 25 0.20 -10.19 -4.47
CA GLU A 25 0.70 -8.90 -3.99
C GLU A 25 0.18 -7.74 -4.86
N CYS A 26 0.05 -7.92 -6.18
CA CYS A 26 -0.54 -6.92 -7.07
C CYS A 26 -1.98 -6.55 -6.65
N ALA A 27 -2.80 -7.53 -6.27
CA ALA A 27 -4.15 -7.27 -5.77
C ALA A 27 -4.13 -6.53 -4.42
N GLU A 28 -3.17 -6.85 -3.56
CA GLU A 28 -3.03 -6.24 -2.23
C GLU A 28 -2.49 -4.79 -2.29
N HIS A 29 -1.79 -4.41 -3.37
CA HIS A 29 -1.27 -3.05 -3.53
C HIS A 29 -2.37 -1.99 -3.65
N GLU A 30 -3.48 -2.30 -4.32
CA GLU A 30 -4.62 -1.38 -4.44
C GLU A 30 -5.35 -1.21 -3.09
N ASP A 31 -5.57 -2.30 -2.36
CA ASP A 31 -6.12 -2.26 -1.00
C ASP A 31 -5.23 -1.44 -0.07
N THR A 32 -3.91 -1.67 -0.12
CA THR A 32 -2.93 -0.93 0.67
C THR A 32 -2.93 0.55 0.31
N TYR A 33 -2.99 0.89 -0.98
CA TYR A 33 -3.08 2.27 -1.45
C TYR A 33 -4.33 2.95 -0.91
N CYS A 34 -5.48 2.28 -0.93
CA CYS A 34 -6.74 2.82 -0.41
C CYS A 34 -6.63 3.14 1.10
N ALA A 35 -6.09 2.22 1.89
CA ALA A 35 -5.86 2.46 3.32
C ALA A 35 -4.91 3.65 3.55
N CYS A 36 -3.81 3.74 2.78
CA CYS A 36 -2.87 4.86 2.88
C CYS A 36 -3.51 6.19 2.48
N GLY A 37 -4.42 6.20 1.51
CA GLY A 37 -5.16 7.39 1.10
C GLY A 37 -6.09 7.89 2.20
N LEU A 38 -6.76 6.98 2.92
CA LEU A 38 -7.54 7.34 4.10
C LEU A 38 -6.67 7.99 5.18
N LEU A 39 -5.53 7.40 5.53
CA LEU A 39 -4.58 7.99 6.50
C LEU A 39 -4.12 9.39 6.07
N TYR A 40 -3.77 9.56 4.79
CA TYR A 40 -3.35 10.84 4.25
C TYR A 40 -4.42 11.92 4.40
N HIS A 41 -5.67 11.59 4.05
CA HIS A 41 -6.80 12.52 4.09
C HIS A 41 -7.33 12.76 5.51
N LYS A 42 -7.16 11.80 6.43
CA LYS A 42 -7.44 11.98 7.87
C LYS A 42 -6.48 12.97 8.53
N THR A 43 -5.26 13.11 8.02
CA THR A 43 -4.26 14.02 8.58
C THR A 43 -4.62 15.50 8.37
N SER A 44 -4.30 16.36 9.34
CA SER A 44 -4.50 17.81 9.24
C SER A 44 -3.62 18.48 8.18
N ILE A 45 -4.17 19.49 7.46
CA ILE A 45 -3.39 20.33 6.54
C ILE A 45 -2.26 21.08 7.24
N ILE A 46 -2.41 21.38 8.54
CA ILE A 46 -1.38 22.03 9.34
C ILE A 46 -0.18 21.10 9.50
N THR A 47 -0.41 19.84 9.89
CA THR A 47 0.63 18.80 9.99
C THR A 47 1.36 18.62 8.65
N ARG A 48 0.60 18.62 7.55
CA ARG A 48 1.14 18.55 6.19
C ARG A 48 2.02 19.76 5.81
N ARG A 49 1.78 20.94 6.39
CA ARG A 49 2.51 22.20 6.10
C ARG A 49 3.64 22.50 7.07
N ALA A 50 3.54 22.06 8.32
CA ALA A 50 4.50 22.35 9.38
C ALA A 50 5.87 21.67 9.18
N THR A 51 5.98 20.74 8.23
CA THR A 51 7.18 19.94 7.98
C THR A 51 8.12 20.68 7.03
N GLY A 52 8.71 21.79 7.48
CA GLY A 52 9.59 22.67 6.69
C GLY A 52 10.84 22.03 6.07
N HIS A 53 11.14 20.77 6.39
CA HIS A 53 12.27 20.01 5.83
C HIS A 53 11.84 18.72 5.07
N GLN A 54 10.54 18.49 4.85
CA GLN A 54 10.06 17.24 4.25
C GLN A 54 9.14 17.45 3.04
N GLU A 55 9.38 18.54 2.29
CA GLU A 55 8.63 18.86 1.07
C GLU A 55 8.60 17.70 0.07
N THR A 56 9.69 16.93 -0.03
CA THR A 56 9.79 15.82 -0.98
C THR A 56 8.87 14.64 -0.63
N ARG A 57 8.72 14.30 0.66
CA ARG A 57 7.79 13.26 1.12
C ARG A 57 6.35 13.72 0.93
N HIS A 58 6.07 14.96 1.31
CA HIS A 58 4.73 15.50 1.17
C HIS A 58 4.33 15.63 -0.32
N ALA A 59 5.23 16.08 -1.19
CA ALA A 59 4.98 16.18 -2.64
C ALA A 59 4.62 14.82 -3.26
N ARG A 60 5.29 13.73 -2.83
CA ARG A 60 4.95 12.36 -3.27
C ARG A 60 3.55 11.94 -2.80
N LEU A 61 3.22 12.18 -1.54
CA LEU A 61 1.88 11.88 -1.02
C LEU A 61 0.81 12.72 -1.74
N LYS A 62 1.07 13.98 -2.04
CA LYS A 62 0.17 14.81 -2.84
C LYS A 62 -0.05 14.24 -4.23
N GLN A 63 1.04 13.90 -4.92
CA GLN A 63 0.97 13.28 -6.24
C GLN A 63 0.16 11.97 -6.22
N ALA A 64 0.27 11.20 -5.13
CA ALA A 64 -0.44 9.94 -4.97
C ALA A 64 -1.92 10.10 -4.61
N PHE A 65 -2.29 11.08 -3.77
CA PHE A 65 -3.61 11.13 -3.13
C PHE A 65 -4.46 12.37 -3.43
N GLU A 66 -3.89 13.47 -3.94
CA GLU A 66 -4.64 14.64 -4.41
C GLU A 66 -5.18 14.43 -5.85
N ILE A 67 -5.72 13.23 -6.10
CA ILE A 67 -6.32 12.84 -7.38
C ILE A 67 -7.79 13.25 -7.39
N THR A 68 -8.20 13.95 -8.45
CA THR A 68 -9.57 14.48 -8.60
C THR A 68 -10.31 13.93 -9.81
N THR A 69 -9.68 13.04 -10.59
CA THR A 69 -10.31 12.42 -11.76
C THR A 69 -10.08 10.91 -11.82
N PRO A 70 -11.07 10.13 -12.31
CA PRO A 70 -10.91 8.70 -12.55
C PRO A 70 -9.75 8.35 -13.49
N SER A 71 -9.46 9.22 -14.46
CA SER A 71 -8.37 9.01 -15.42
C SER A 71 -7.00 9.13 -14.76
N ALA A 72 -6.82 10.05 -13.82
CA ALA A 72 -5.59 10.18 -13.06
C ALA A 72 -5.38 8.98 -12.11
N TYR A 73 -6.46 8.44 -11.51
CA TYR A 73 -6.40 7.18 -10.77
C TYR A 73 -5.96 6.02 -11.67
N THR A 74 -6.60 5.88 -12.85
CA THR A 74 -6.23 4.84 -13.82
C THR A 74 -4.77 4.97 -14.26
N ALA A 75 -4.29 6.20 -14.46
CA ALA A 75 -2.89 6.45 -14.83
C ALA A 75 -1.91 6.05 -13.72
N LEU A 76 -2.24 6.28 -12.45
CA LEU A 76 -1.44 5.87 -11.30
C LEU A 76 -1.23 4.35 -11.26
N PHE A 77 -2.29 3.59 -11.58
CA PHE A 77 -2.30 2.12 -11.55
C PHE A 77 -1.93 1.46 -12.89
N ALA A 78 -1.61 2.24 -13.93
CA ALA A 78 -1.36 1.72 -15.27
C ALA A 78 -0.22 0.70 -15.29
N SER A 79 0.93 1.04 -14.68
CA SER A 79 2.09 0.14 -14.62
C SER A 79 1.81 -1.13 -13.82
N LEU A 80 1.06 -1.03 -12.72
CA LEU A 80 0.67 -2.23 -11.95
C LEU A 80 -0.24 -3.14 -12.77
N THR A 81 -1.20 -2.55 -13.50
CA THR A 81 -2.13 -3.28 -14.37
C THR A 81 -1.39 -4.02 -15.49
N GLU A 82 -0.43 -3.34 -16.13
CA GLU A 82 0.38 -3.93 -17.19
C GLU A 82 1.23 -5.09 -16.65
N VAL A 83 1.90 -4.91 -15.50
CA VAL A 83 2.69 -5.96 -14.86
C VAL A 83 1.80 -7.15 -14.46
N HIS A 84 0.62 -6.90 -13.87
CA HIS A 84 -0.33 -7.95 -13.51
C HIS A 84 -0.79 -8.76 -14.74
N GLN A 85 -1.11 -8.08 -15.85
CA GLN A 85 -1.47 -8.74 -17.10
C GLN A 85 -0.32 -9.63 -17.61
N ARG A 86 0.90 -9.09 -17.70
CA ARG A 86 2.08 -9.82 -18.18
C ARG A 86 2.46 -10.99 -17.26
N LEU A 87 2.27 -10.85 -15.94
CA LEU A 87 2.45 -11.93 -14.97
C LEU A 87 1.41 -13.04 -15.19
N THR A 88 0.16 -12.68 -15.49
CA THR A 88 -0.92 -13.64 -15.77
C THR A 88 -0.66 -14.42 -17.07
N GLU A 89 -0.19 -13.73 -18.10
CA GLU A 89 0.23 -14.33 -19.37
C GLU A 89 1.41 -15.27 -19.16
N LEU A 90 2.44 -14.83 -18.41
CA LEU A 90 3.59 -15.66 -18.08
C LEU A 90 3.17 -16.91 -17.29
N GLN A 91 2.31 -16.78 -16.28
CA GLN A 91 1.82 -17.93 -15.50
C GLN A 91 1.06 -18.93 -16.39
N SER A 92 0.24 -18.42 -17.32
CA SER A 92 -0.50 -19.26 -18.27
C SER A 92 0.45 -20.01 -19.21
N ASP A 93 1.47 -19.33 -19.73
CA ASP A 93 2.52 -19.92 -20.55
C ASP A 93 3.30 -21.00 -19.79
N MET A 94 3.67 -20.72 -18.53
CA MET A 94 4.40 -21.67 -17.68
C MET A 94 3.59 -22.93 -17.44
N ARG A 95 2.31 -22.79 -17.10
CA ARG A 95 1.41 -23.94 -16.88
C ARG A 95 1.25 -24.78 -18.13
N ARG A 96 1.12 -24.16 -19.31
CA ARG A 96 1.07 -24.88 -20.60
C ARG A 96 2.40 -25.59 -20.89
N PHE A 97 3.52 -24.95 -20.60
CA PHE A 97 4.83 -25.55 -20.78
C PHE A 97 5.06 -26.75 -19.84
N LEU A 98 4.62 -26.65 -18.58
CA LEU A 98 4.73 -27.69 -17.56
C LEU A 98 3.77 -28.87 -17.75
N LEU A 99 2.86 -28.83 -18.73
CA LEU A 99 1.99 -29.97 -19.03
C LEU A 99 2.82 -31.23 -19.35
N PRO A 100 2.37 -32.42 -18.89
CA PRO A 100 3.10 -33.68 -19.06
C PRO A 100 3.44 -33.95 -20.54
N GLY A 101 4.69 -34.31 -20.81
CA GLY A 101 5.15 -34.69 -22.14
C GLY A 101 6.65 -34.49 -22.30
N PRO A 102 7.30 -35.24 -23.21
CA PRO A 102 8.72 -35.04 -23.49
C PRO A 102 8.95 -33.63 -24.06
N LYS A 103 9.88 -32.90 -23.46
CA LYS A 103 10.33 -31.59 -23.96
C LYS A 103 11.68 -31.71 -24.64
N THR A 104 11.80 -31.12 -25.83
CA THR A 104 13.09 -31.03 -26.52
C THR A 104 13.91 -29.86 -25.98
N ASP A 105 15.24 -29.89 -26.13
CA ASP A 105 16.09 -28.78 -25.71
C ASP A 105 15.79 -27.50 -26.51
N GLU A 106 15.43 -27.65 -27.80
CA GLU A 106 14.95 -26.56 -28.65
C GLU A 106 13.68 -25.89 -28.09
N GLN A 107 12.75 -26.66 -27.50
CA GLN A 107 11.56 -26.10 -26.87
C GLN A 107 11.91 -25.28 -25.61
N TYR A 108 12.91 -25.70 -24.84
CA TYR A 108 13.39 -24.93 -23.70
C TYR A 108 14.08 -23.62 -24.12
N GLU A 109 14.87 -23.67 -25.19
CA GLU A 109 15.56 -22.49 -25.73
C GLU A 109 14.59 -21.50 -26.38
N ALA A 110 13.62 -22.01 -27.16
CA ALA A 110 12.58 -21.18 -27.79
C ALA A 110 11.66 -20.51 -26.77
N TYR A 111 11.47 -21.12 -25.59
CA TYR A 111 10.60 -20.56 -24.56
C TYR A 111 11.17 -19.27 -23.92
N GLN A 112 12.50 -19.05 -23.99
CA GLN A 112 13.20 -17.85 -23.47
C GLN A 112 12.75 -17.45 -22.06
N PHE A 113 12.44 -18.44 -21.21
CA PHE A 113 11.84 -18.22 -19.91
C PHE A 113 12.67 -17.33 -18.97
N PRO A 114 13.99 -17.57 -18.80
CA PRO A 114 14.77 -16.83 -17.81
C PRO A 114 14.78 -15.33 -18.08
N SER A 115 14.92 -14.90 -19.34
CA SER A 115 14.95 -13.48 -19.70
C SER A 115 13.59 -12.81 -19.53
N ARG A 116 12.50 -13.47 -19.97
CA ARG A 116 11.13 -12.97 -19.77
C ARG A 116 10.79 -12.80 -18.29
N TYR A 117 11.13 -13.79 -17.48
CA TYR A 117 10.90 -13.77 -16.04
C TYR A 117 11.71 -12.68 -15.34
N GLN A 118 13.02 -12.59 -15.62
CA GLN A 118 13.90 -11.59 -15.00
C GLN A 118 13.47 -10.16 -15.31
N ALA A 119 13.13 -9.86 -16.57
CA ALA A 119 12.64 -8.54 -16.97
C ALA A 119 11.36 -8.17 -16.20
N LEU A 120 10.41 -9.10 -16.11
CA LEU A 120 9.15 -8.87 -15.42
C LEU A 120 9.32 -8.73 -13.89
N CYS A 121 10.27 -9.46 -13.29
CA CYS A 121 10.62 -9.26 -11.88
C CYS A 121 11.18 -7.86 -11.61
N ALA A 122 11.99 -7.31 -12.51
CA ALA A 122 12.54 -5.96 -12.37
C ALA A 122 11.45 -4.89 -12.50
N GLU A 123 10.55 -5.04 -13.48
CA GLU A 123 9.38 -4.16 -13.64
C GLU A 123 8.48 -4.21 -12.40
N TYR A 124 8.18 -5.41 -11.90
CA TYR A 124 7.40 -5.59 -10.68
C TYR A 124 8.07 -4.96 -9.46
N ALA A 125 9.39 -5.13 -9.30
CA ALA A 125 10.14 -4.54 -8.20
C ALA A 125 10.05 -3.00 -8.21
N ALA A 126 10.10 -2.36 -9.37
CA ALA A 126 9.92 -0.92 -9.50
C ALA A 126 8.53 -0.46 -9.06
N VAL A 127 7.47 -1.16 -9.49
CA VAL A 127 6.09 -0.88 -9.07
C VAL A 127 5.92 -1.08 -7.56
N ARG A 128 6.44 -2.19 -7.02
CA ARG A 128 6.41 -2.47 -5.59
C ARG A 128 7.14 -1.40 -4.78
N LYS A 129 8.30 -0.92 -5.24
CA LYS A 129 9.07 0.16 -4.59
C LYS A 129 8.24 1.44 -4.46
N PHE A 130 7.46 1.79 -5.49
CA PHE A 130 6.55 2.92 -5.45
C PHE A 130 5.49 2.78 -4.34
N PHE A 131 4.70 1.70 -4.34
CA PHE A 131 3.65 1.50 -3.33
C PHE A 131 4.21 1.36 -1.91
N HIS A 132 5.35 0.71 -1.75
CA HIS A 132 6.02 0.63 -0.46
C HIS A 132 6.42 2.01 0.06
N LYS A 133 6.95 2.88 -0.81
CA LYS A 133 7.32 4.26 -0.44
C LYS A 133 6.11 5.09 -0.04
N VAL A 134 5.02 5.02 -0.80
CA VAL A 134 3.74 5.68 -0.47
C VAL A 134 3.23 5.22 0.90
N LYS A 135 3.24 3.90 1.17
CA LYS A 135 2.84 3.32 2.45
C LYS A 135 3.68 3.85 3.62
N LYS A 136 5.01 3.84 3.48
CA LYS A 136 5.94 4.34 4.51
C LYS A 136 5.69 5.82 4.82
N GLU A 137 5.48 6.63 3.79
CA GLU A 137 5.26 8.07 3.94
C GLU A 137 3.89 8.39 4.53
N ALA A 138 2.83 7.67 4.16
CA ALA A 138 1.50 7.85 4.72
C ALA A 138 1.48 7.52 6.23
N ARG A 139 2.15 6.43 6.63
CA ARG A 139 2.31 6.07 8.05
C ARG A 139 3.09 7.10 8.85
N TRP A 140 4.21 7.56 8.29
CA TRP A 140 5.01 8.62 8.90
C TRP A 140 4.18 9.88 9.12
N LEU A 141 3.35 10.25 8.15
CA LEU A 141 2.47 11.41 8.24
C LEU A 141 1.38 11.22 9.32
N SER A 142 0.78 10.02 9.39
CA SER A 142 -0.19 9.68 10.44
C SER A 142 0.40 9.80 11.84
N ALA A 143 1.57 9.21 12.08
CA ALA A 143 2.23 9.28 13.39
C ALA A 143 2.57 10.74 13.80
N ARG A 144 2.92 11.58 12.83
CA ARG A 144 3.12 13.03 13.04
C ARG A 144 1.81 13.73 13.39
N ASN A 145 0.72 13.34 12.74
CA ASN A 145 -0.61 13.88 13.03
C ASN A 145 -1.04 13.53 14.44
N ASP A 146 -0.87 12.27 14.85
CA ASP A 146 -1.23 11.81 16.19
C ASP A 146 -0.46 12.60 17.26
N GLY A 147 0.85 12.78 17.09
CA GLY A 147 1.65 13.60 17.99
C GLY A 147 1.30 15.10 17.96
N PHE A 148 0.75 15.63 16.86
CA PHE A 148 0.24 17.01 16.81
C PHE A 148 -1.11 17.13 17.52
N VAL A 149 -2.03 16.20 17.24
CA VAL A 149 -3.33 16.10 17.89
C VAL A 149 -3.19 16.05 19.41
N GLU A 150 -2.30 15.18 19.93
CA GLU A 150 -2.07 15.01 21.36
C GLU A 150 -1.50 16.27 22.04
N ARG A 151 -0.68 17.05 21.34
CA ARG A 151 0.01 18.22 21.92
C ARG A 151 -0.78 19.51 21.78
N ASP A 152 -1.36 19.72 20.60
CA ASP A 152 -1.77 21.04 20.11
C ASP A 152 -3.30 21.15 19.91
N LEU A 153 -4.03 20.02 19.88
CA LEU A 153 -5.49 20.03 19.81
C LEU A 153 -6.12 19.70 21.17
N ALA A 154 -7.36 20.15 21.35
CA ALA A 154 -8.11 19.90 22.58
C ALA A 154 -8.33 18.38 22.77
N PRO A 155 -8.33 17.88 24.03
CA PRO A 155 -8.64 16.49 24.34
C PRO A 155 -9.92 16.04 23.63
N GLY A 156 -9.81 14.97 22.83
CA GLY A 156 -10.91 14.41 22.04
C GLY A 156 -10.82 14.68 20.53
N TRP A 157 -10.27 15.80 20.08
CA TRP A 157 -10.19 16.09 18.64
C TRP A 157 -9.21 15.17 17.91
N LYS A 158 -9.70 14.14 17.21
CA LYS A 158 -8.84 13.19 16.50
C LYS A 158 -8.49 13.64 15.08
N GLU A 159 -9.41 14.32 14.38
CA GLU A 159 -9.33 14.52 12.94
C GLU A 159 -9.81 15.91 12.52
N ALA A 160 -9.07 16.56 11.60
CA ALA A 160 -9.36 17.93 11.15
C ALA A 160 -10.64 18.05 10.31
N TRP A 161 -11.17 16.95 9.79
CA TRP A 161 -12.42 16.90 9.05
C TRP A 161 -13.64 16.73 9.97
N ALA A 162 -13.47 16.62 11.28
CA ALA A 162 -14.54 16.29 12.21
C ALA A 162 -14.85 17.45 13.17
N THR A 163 -16.13 17.79 13.33
CA THR A 163 -16.61 18.74 14.34
C THR A 163 -17.16 17.98 15.54
N LEU A 164 -16.78 18.43 16.73
CA LEU A 164 -17.31 17.90 17.99
C LEU A 164 -18.78 18.30 18.13
N LEU A 165 -19.67 17.32 18.30
CA LEU A 165 -21.10 17.60 18.41
C LEU A 165 -21.42 18.21 19.78
N ALA A 166 -21.91 19.45 19.76
CA ALA A 166 -22.28 20.17 20.99
C ALA A 166 -23.33 19.38 21.80
N GLY A 167 -23.09 19.23 23.10
CA GLY A 167 -24.03 18.59 24.03
C GLY A 167 -23.99 17.06 24.07
N LYS A 168 -23.04 16.43 23.38
CA LYS A 168 -22.76 15.00 23.52
C LYS A 168 -21.50 14.77 24.38
N PRO A 169 -21.44 13.68 25.17
CA PRO A 169 -20.23 13.34 25.91
C PRO A 169 -19.04 13.20 24.93
N GLU A 170 -17.84 13.49 25.41
CA GLU A 170 -16.58 13.37 24.67
C GLU A 170 -16.56 12.08 23.84
N GLY A 171 -16.49 12.21 22.51
CA GLY A 171 -16.35 11.06 21.60
C GLY A 171 -17.29 11.04 20.39
N GLU A 172 -18.39 11.79 20.39
CA GLU A 172 -19.26 11.87 19.20
C GLU A 172 -18.87 13.02 18.27
N TYR A 173 -18.35 12.65 17.09
CA TYR A 173 -17.94 13.57 16.03
C TYR A 173 -18.88 13.47 14.83
N ALA A 174 -19.14 14.60 14.18
CA ALA A 174 -19.75 14.65 12.86
C ALA A 174 -18.73 15.16 11.85
N PRO A 175 -18.69 14.64 10.62
CA PRO A 175 -17.85 15.22 9.58
C PRO A 175 -18.30 16.66 9.32
N ASP A 176 -17.34 17.58 9.34
CA ASP A 176 -17.50 18.88 8.73
C ASP A 176 -17.38 18.72 7.22
N ILE A 177 -18.52 18.53 6.56
CA ILE A 177 -18.60 18.40 5.10
C ILE A 177 -18.12 19.65 4.35
N MET A 178 -17.99 20.79 5.03
CA MET A 178 -17.46 22.03 4.47
C MET A 178 -15.95 22.17 4.69
N ALA A 179 -15.31 21.29 5.48
CA ALA A 179 -13.88 21.29 5.67
C ALA A 179 -13.14 20.95 4.37
N VAL A 180 -12.03 21.64 4.12
CA VAL A 180 -11.21 21.45 2.92
C VAL A 180 -10.70 20.00 2.84
N GLU A 181 -10.31 19.42 3.98
CA GLU A 181 -9.91 18.03 4.10
C GLU A 181 -11.01 17.06 3.66
N PHE A 182 -12.25 17.28 4.10
CA PHE A 182 -13.37 16.42 3.71
C PHE A 182 -13.68 16.54 2.21
N TYR A 183 -13.59 17.74 1.65
CA TYR A 183 -13.72 17.95 0.22
C TYR A 183 -12.65 17.19 -0.57
N MET A 184 -11.38 17.25 -0.15
CA MET A 184 -10.28 16.53 -0.81
C MET A 184 -10.46 15.01 -0.71
N LEU A 185 -10.82 14.50 0.47
CA LEU A 185 -11.18 13.10 0.67
C LEU A 185 -12.29 12.68 -0.29
N ARG A 186 -13.34 13.49 -0.40
CA ARG A 186 -14.46 13.21 -1.30
C ARG A 186 -14.05 13.15 -2.77
N GLN A 187 -13.21 14.09 -3.23
CA GLN A 187 -12.72 14.06 -4.62
C GLN A 187 -11.88 12.80 -4.89
N TRP A 188 -11.02 12.41 -3.95
CA TRP A 188 -10.23 11.19 -4.06
C TRP A 188 -11.10 9.92 -4.03
N VAL A 189 -12.04 9.81 -3.09
CA VAL A 189 -12.96 8.66 -2.98
C VAL A 189 -13.81 8.48 -4.24
N LEU A 190 -14.24 9.58 -4.88
CA LEU A 190 -14.94 9.54 -6.17
C LEU A 190 -14.10 8.94 -7.31
N CYS A 191 -12.78 8.94 -7.19
CA CYS A 191 -11.89 8.36 -8.18
C CYS A 191 -11.72 6.83 -8.02
N LEU A 192 -12.15 6.25 -6.90
CA LEU A 192 -12.02 4.82 -6.63
C LEU A 192 -13.00 3.99 -7.48
N PRO A 193 -12.54 2.91 -8.15
CA PRO A 193 -13.38 2.10 -9.04
C PRO A 193 -14.61 1.51 -8.34
N GLU A 194 -14.47 1.03 -7.10
CA GLU A 194 -15.54 0.45 -6.28
C GLU A 194 -16.64 1.47 -6.00
N VAL A 195 -16.24 2.71 -5.71
CA VAL A 195 -17.15 3.82 -5.42
C VAL A 195 -17.88 4.23 -6.67
N GLN A 196 -17.20 4.33 -7.81
CA GLN A 196 -17.84 4.62 -9.10
C GLN A 196 -18.91 3.58 -9.44
N ARG A 197 -18.62 2.29 -9.20
CA ARG A 197 -19.61 1.20 -9.38
C ARG A 197 -20.78 1.34 -8.40
N ALA A 198 -20.52 1.64 -7.14
CA ALA A 198 -21.56 1.78 -6.12
C ALA A 198 -22.49 2.98 -6.37
N VAL A 199 -21.93 4.12 -6.78
CA VAL A 199 -22.70 5.34 -7.10
C VAL A 199 -23.54 5.15 -8.37
N ALA A 200 -23.03 4.42 -9.37
CA ALA A 200 -23.77 4.16 -10.61
C ALA A 200 -24.97 3.21 -10.41
N THR A 201 -24.96 2.37 -9.38
CA THR A 201 -25.93 1.27 -9.20
C THR A 201 -27.02 1.55 -8.16
N GLY A 202 -26.97 2.66 -7.43
CA GLY A 202 -27.99 2.95 -6.42
C GLY A 202 -27.95 4.36 -5.83
N PRO A 203 -28.83 4.65 -4.86
CA PRO A 203 -28.98 5.98 -4.25
C PRO A 203 -27.91 6.27 -3.17
N ARG A 204 -26.80 5.52 -3.10
CA ARG A 204 -25.79 5.71 -2.06
C ARG A 204 -25.06 7.02 -2.31
N GLU A 205 -25.34 8.00 -1.46
CA GLU A 205 -24.58 9.25 -1.43
C GLU A 205 -23.11 8.93 -1.08
N VAL A 206 -22.20 9.53 -1.83
CA VAL A 206 -20.74 9.37 -1.67
C VAL A 206 -20.32 9.63 -0.22
N ASP A 207 -20.96 10.58 0.44
CA ASP A 207 -20.67 10.96 1.82
C ASP A 207 -20.96 9.80 2.80
N ASN A 208 -21.98 8.98 2.55
CA ASN A 208 -22.24 7.77 3.34
C ASN A 208 -21.18 6.69 3.11
N ILE A 209 -20.63 6.59 1.89
CA ILE A 209 -19.54 5.67 1.59
C ILE A 209 -18.28 6.10 2.35
N ILE A 210 -17.93 7.39 2.28
CA ILE A 210 -16.81 7.98 3.02
C ILE A 210 -16.95 7.70 4.52
N LEU A 211 -18.12 7.99 5.09
CA LEU A 211 -18.40 7.75 6.51
C LEU A 211 -18.20 6.30 6.93
N ASN A 212 -18.60 5.34 6.10
CA ASN A 212 -18.38 3.93 6.38
C ASN A 212 -16.89 3.55 6.28
N MET A 213 -16.17 4.08 5.29
CA MET A 213 -14.72 3.87 5.16
C MET A 213 -13.97 4.39 6.40
N LEU A 214 -14.34 5.56 6.90
CA LEU A 214 -13.71 6.16 8.08
C LEU A 214 -13.97 5.35 9.37
N ARG A 215 -15.17 4.74 9.51
CA ARG A 215 -15.57 3.92 10.68
C ARG A 215 -14.96 2.53 10.72
N LEU A 216 -14.61 1.95 9.57
CA LEU A 216 -14.10 0.58 9.49
C LEU A 216 -12.67 0.44 10.04
N GLU A 217 -11.92 1.54 10.15
CA GLU A 217 -10.53 1.52 10.65
C GLU A 217 -10.40 1.54 12.18
N ASP A 218 -11.44 1.93 12.92
CA ASP A 218 -11.38 1.98 14.39
C ASP A 218 -11.40 0.58 15.04
N GLY A 219 -11.65 -0.49 14.25
CA GLY A 219 -11.89 -1.85 14.75
C GLY A 219 -10.72 -2.83 14.65
N ASP A 220 -9.82 -2.66 13.68
CA ASP A 220 -8.73 -3.60 13.42
C ASP A 220 -7.41 -2.80 13.37
N GLY A 221 -6.70 -2.78 14.49
CA GLY A 221 -5.36 -2.21 14.58
C GLY A 221 -4.50 -2.76 13.45
N PHE A 222 -3.80 -1.86 12.76
CA PHE A 222 -2.68 -2.20 11.91
C PHE A 222 -1.62 -2.87 12.81
N GLU A 223 -1.73 -4.17 13.06
CA GLU A 223 -0.69 -4.90 13.77
C GLU A 223 0.57 -4.86 12.91
N ASP A 224 1.61 -4.25 13.48
CA ASP A 224 2.94 -4.12 12.91
C ASP A 224 3.58 -5.49 12.75
N ASN A 225 3.29 -6.15 11.63
CA ASN A 225 4.17 -7.18 11.10
C ASN A 225 5.34 -6.48 10.39
N GLU A 226 6.25 -5.92 11.18
CA GLU A 226 7.65 -5.78 10.76
C GLU A 226 8.24 -7.19 10.68
N GLU A 227 7.87 -7.92 9.64
CA GLU A 227 8.55 -9.15 9.28
C GLU A 227 9.94 -8.75 8.80
N ASN A 228 10.96 -9.19 9.55
CA ASN A 228 12.40 -9.09 9.34
C ASN A 228 12.84 -9.43 7.89
N GLY A 229 12.55 -8.54 6.95
CA GLY A 229 13.06 -8.54 5.60
C GLY A 229 14.33 -7.72 5.57
N SER A 230 15.46 -8.42 5.72
CA SER A 230 16.84 -8.00 5.50
C SER A 230 17.02 -6.69 4.74
N GLU A 231 17.79 -5.80 5.36
CA GLU A 231 18.50 -4.67 4.77
C GLU A 231 19.11 -5.03 3.40
N ASP A 232 18.40 -4.71 2.32
CA ASP A 232 19.09 -4.28 1.12
C ASP A 232 19.39 -2.80 1.34
N GLY A 233 20.65 -2.54 1.67
CA GLY A 233 21.21 -1.20 1.84
C GLY A 233 21.02 -0.37 0.58
N ASP A 234 19.98 0.46 0.58
CA ASP A 234 19.99 1.70 -0.18
C ASP A 234 20.69 2.73 0.71
N ASP A 235 22.02 2.82 0.54
CA ASP A 235 22.87 3.94 0.97
C ASP A 235 22.33 5.25 0.35
N ASP A 236 21.32 5.85 0.97
CA ASP A 236 21.12 7.30 0.96
C ASP A 236 21.68 7.83 2.28
N VAL A 237 23.02 7.75 2.40
CA VAL A 237 23.77 8.47 3.44
C VAL A 237 23.77 9.93 3.03
N ASP A 238 22.73 10.66 3.42
CA ASP A 238 22.84 12.10 3.63
C ASP A 238 23.79 12.29 4.82
N MET A 239 25.07 12.52 4.52
CA MET A 239 26.06 12.93 5.51
C MET A 239 25.69 14.31 6.04
N ASP A 240 24.88 14.34 7.08
CA ASP A 240 24.83 15.47 8.00
C ASP A 240 25.91 15.22 9.07
N GLU A 241 27.05 15.90 8.87
CA GLU A 241 28.00 16.19 9.95
C GLU A 241 27.27 16.98 11.03
N ASP A 242 27.01 16.36 12.19
CA ASP A 242 27.39 16.88 13.49
C ASP A 242 26.90 16.02 14.66
N SER A 243 27.66 16.09 15.74
CA SER A 243 27.41 15.67 17.13
C SER A 243 27.79 14.23 17.54
N GLN A 244 28.88 14.22 18.30
CA GLN A 244 29.43 13.19 19.16
C GLN A 244 28.51 12.78 20.32
N ASP A 245 28.80 11.58 20.81
CA ASP A 245 28.65 11.03 22.18
C ASP A 245 27.28 10.55 22.67
N GLY A 246 27.22 9.26 23.03
CA GLY A 246 26.19 8.72 23.92
C GLY A 246 26.09 7.20 23.93
N ASP A 247 26.88 6.54 24.78
CA ASP A 247 26.77 5.12 25.16
C ASP A 247 25.36 4.74 25.67
N GLY A 248 24.91 3.51 25.40
CA GLY A 248 23.70 2.96 26.03
C GLY A 248 23.41 1.51 25.67
N ASP A 249 23.50 0.64 26.68
CA ASP A 249 23.43 -0.82 26.65
C ASP A 249 22.17 -1.46 26.04
N VAL A 250 22.40 -2.66 25.50
CA VAL A 250 21.42 -3.60 24.96
C VAL A 250 20.82 -4.44 26.09
N ASP A 251 19.50 -4.57 26.14
CA ASP A 251 18.83 -5.63 26.91
C ASP A 251 17.93 -6.46 25.98
N MET A 252 18.07 -7.78 26.05
CA MET A 252 17.42 -8.78 25.21
C MET A 252 16.48 -9.60 26.08
N THR A 253 15.17 -9.55 25.82
CA THR A 253 14.22 -10.52 26.38
C THR A 253 13.35 -11.14 25.29
N GLU A 254 13.31 -12.47 25.32
CA GLU A 254 12.56 -13.35 24.42
C GLU A 254 11.06 -13.36 24.73
N GLY A 255 10.23 -13.49 23.69
CA GLY A 255 8.80 -13.79 23.82
C GLY A 255 8.27 -14.48 22.56
N SER A 256 8.15 -15.81 22.60
CA SER A 256 7.41 -16.60 21.61
C SER A 256 5.91 -16.39 21.77
N HIS A 257 5.19 -16.03 20.69
CA HIS A 257 3.75 -16.30 20.55
C HIS A 257 3.38 -16.64 19.10
N ASP A 258 2.83 -17.84 18.95
CA ASP A 258 2.31 -18.45 17.73
C ASP A 258 0.86 -17.95 17.53
N GLY A 259 0.68 -16.98 16.64
CA GLY A 259 -0.63 -16.40 16.35
C GLY A 259 -0.64 -15.83 14.95
N ARG A 260 -0.92 -16.67 13.94
CA ARG A 260 -1.01 -16.22 12.54
C ARG A 260 -2.20 -15.26 12.39
N PRO A 261 -1.98 -13.97 12.02
CA PRO A 261 -3.07 -13.04 11.78
C PRO A 261 -3.70 -13.31 10.41
N ARG A 262 -4.99 -13.00 10.29
CA ARG A 262 -5.70 -13.00 9.01
C ARG A 262 -5.50 -11.65 8.33
N PRO A 263 -5.31 -11.60 7.00
CA PRO A 263 -5.16 -10.33 6.29
C PRO A 263 -6.43 -9.47 6.45
N PRO A 264 -6.29 -8.12 6.49
CA PRO A 264 -7.42 -7.20 6.49
C PRO A 264 -8.28 -7.49 5.26
N ARG A 265 -9.59 -7.64 5.48
CA ARG A 265 -10.52 -7.84 4.38
C ARG A 265 -10.57 -6.57 3.56
N ALA A 266 -10.40 -6.69 2.24
CA ALA A 266 -10.74 -5.65 1.27
C ALA A 266 -12.05 -4.96 1.70
N ILE A 267 -12.12 -3.64 1.53
CA ILE A 267 -13.30 -2.82 1.80
C ILE A 267 -14.43 -3.33 0.89
N GLN A 268 -15.09 -4.41 1.31
CA GLN A 268 -16.24 -4.97 0.63
C GLN A 268 -17.41 -4.07 1.01
N LEU A 269 -17.64 -3.05 0.20
CA LEU A 269 -18.89 -2.29 0.17
C LEU A 269 -20.01 -3.26 -0.26
N ARG A 270 -20.49 -4.09 0.69
CA ARG A 270 -21.72 -4.87 0.52
C ARG A 270 -22.94 -3.96 0.54
#